data_AF-A0A0N0UN66-F1
#
_entry.id   AF-A0A0N0UN66-F1
#
_cell.length_a   1.000
_cell.length_b   1.000
_cell.length_c   1.000
_cell.angle_alpha   90.00
_cell.angle_beta   90.00
_cell.angle_gamma   90.00
#
_symmetry.space_group_name_H-M   'P 1'
#
loop_
_entity.id
_entity.type
_entity.pdbx_description
1 polymer ?
#
loop_
_entity_poly.entity_id
_entity_poly.type
_entity_poly.pdbx_seq_one_letter_code
_entity_poly.pdbx_strand_id
1 'polypeptide(L)'
;MKTLVTTLIILISIVSNAQSTYLKFKVDDKESKYIMYPPGTKFEVVSKEGYIQMKNTNNPYKLEIENEGFKLYAYPNYKTEKDVYHLEKGAYLELVLSKPYNNHKSKISNNKNKSTNITAKKTVTNSKNKKGRKNLVLKFTNGITFKYTDGKIEATLNDKDIYVEGKYVLYCKLGVAKISFNPKNGETWWVFDKDKE
;
A
#
# COMPACT_ATOMS: atom_id res chain seq x y z
N MET A 1 -47.23 -18.66 -4.39
CA MET A 1 -46.53 -17.61 -5.19
C MET A 1 -46.23 -16.32 -4.42
N LYS A 2 -47.00 -15.94 -3.38
CA LYS A 2 -46.77 -14.68 -2.62
C LYS A 2 -45.54 -14.72 -1.69
N THR A 3 -45.06 -15.89 -1.30
CA THR A 3 -43.91 -16.10 -0.40
C THR A 3 -42.53 -16.06 -1.07
N LEU A 4 -42.47 -16.23 -2.40
CA LEU A 4 -41.22 -16.13 -3.16
C LEU A 4 -40.81 -14.68 -3.45
N VAL A 5 -41.78 -13.76 -3.45
CA VAL A 5 -41.53 -12.34 -3.76
C VAL A 5 -40.93 -11.61 -2.55
N THR A 6 -41.27 -12.00 -1.32
CA THR A 6 -40.75 -11.38 -0.09
C THR A 6 -39.29 -11.74 0.20
N THR A 7 -38.81 -12.91 -0.23
CA THR A 7 -37.41 -13.34 -0.01
C THR A 7 -36.42 -12.60 -0.92
N LEU A 8 -36.85 -12.15 -2.10
CA LEU A 8 -36.00 -11.45 -3.06
C LEU A 8 -35.68 -10.00 -2.63
N ILE A 9 -36.60 -9.34 -1.91
CA ILE A 9 -36.43 -7.94 -1.48
C ILE A 9 -35.41 -7.81 -0.34
N ILE A 10 -35.28 -8.83 0.51
CA ILE A 10 -34.30 -8.85 1.62
C ILE A 10 -32.87 -9.07 1.11
N LEU A 11 -32.69 -9.79 0.00
CA LEU A 11 -31.36 -10.04 -0.57
C LEU A 11 -30.74 -8.79 -1.22
N ILE A 12 -31.57 -7.84 -1.66
CA ILE A 12 -31.13 -6.60 -2.32
C ILE A 12 -30.65 -5.55 -1.30
N SER A 13 -30.98 -5.68 -0.01
CA SER A 13 -30.59 -4.71 1.02
C SER A 13 -29.13 -4.87 1.51
N ILE A 14 -28.43 -5.94 1.11
CA ILE A 14 -27.07 -6.24 1.59
C ILE A 14 -25.99 -5.63 0.68
N VAL A 15 -26.37 -4.84 -0.32
CA VAL A 15 -25.40 -4.04 -1.10
C VAL A 15 -25.01 -2.79 -0.31
N SER A 16 -24.48 -3.00 0.90
CA SER A 16 -23.73 -1.98 1.61
C SER A 16 -22.49 -1.69 0.78
N ASN A 17 -22.48 -0.53 0.11
CA ASN A 17 -21.33 -0.02 -0.61
C ASN A 17 -20.09 -0.14 0.27
N ALA A 18 -19.15 -1.01 -0.12
CA ALA A 18 -17.87 -1.18 0.54
C ALA A 18 -16.97 0.05 0.24
N GLN A 19 -17.36 1.22 0.74
CA GLN A 19 -16.46 2.37 0.82
C GLN A 19 -15.47 2.06 1.93
N SER A 20 -14.22 1.78 1.57
CA SER A 20 -13.17 1.53 2.55
C SER A 20 -12.48 2.84 2.94
N THR A 21 -12.27 3.06 4.23
CA THR A 21 -11.44 4.18 4.71
C THR A 21 -10.02 3.71 4.94
N TYR A 22 -9.06 4.63 4.87
CA TYR A 22 -7.68 4.40 5.28
C TYR A 22 -7.30 5.37 6.40
N LEU A 23 -6.42 4.93 7.31
CA LEU A 23 -5.97 5.74 8.44
C LEU A 23 -4.78 6.58 8.00
N LYS A 24 -4.84 7.89 8.27
CA LYS A 24 -3.79 8.86 8.05
C LYS A 24 -3.58 9.67 9.32
N PHE A 25 -2.34 9.82 9.77
CA PHE A 25 -2.08 10.60 10.99
C PHE A 25 -0.67 11.22 11.03
N LYS A 26 -0.49 12.14 11.97
CA LYS A 26 0.80 12.67 12.44
C LYS A 26 0.94 12.39 13.93
N VAL A 27 2.18 12.25 14.38
CA VAL A 27 2.50 11.95 15.79
C VAL A 27 2.58 13.22 16.65
N ASP A 28 2.89 14.36 16.04
CA ASP A 28 2.93 15.69 16.64
C ASP A 28 2.63 16.78 15.57
N ASP A 29 2.74 18.07 15.96
CA ASP A 29 2.58 19.22 15.06
C ASP A 29 3.87 19.64 14.33
N LYS A 30 5.02 19.16 14.79
CA LYS A 30 6.36 19.50 14.27
C LYS A 30 6.71 18.66 13.04
N GLU A 31 6.26 17.41 12.98
CA GLU A 31 6.50 16.51 11.88
C GLU A 31 5.63 16.87 10.67
N SER A 32 6.30 17.10 9.54
CA SER A 32 5.62 17.33 8.26
C SER A 32 5.11 16.03 7.62
N LYS A 33 5.59 14.87 8.07
CA LYS A 33 5.35 13.57 7.42
C LYS A 33 4.11 12.90 7.99
N TYR A 34 3.22 12.47 7.11
CA TYR A 34 2.08 11.64 7.49
C TYR A 34 2.46 10.16 7.49
N ILE A 35 1.96 9.44 8.48
CA ILE A 35 1.95 7.98 8.50
C ILE A 35 0.58 7.53 8.00
N MET A 36 0.57 6.54 7.12
CA MET A 36 -0.65 6.03 6.49
C MET A 36 -0.70 4.52 6.59
N TYR A 37 -1.87 4.01 6.98
CA TYR A 37 -2.17 2.59 6.93
C TYR A 37 -3.18 2.29 5.83
N PRO A 38 -3.01 1.18 5.09
CA PRO A 38 -3.93 0.83 4.02
C PRO A 38 -5.33 0.53 4.57
N PRO A 39 -6.36 0.58 3.69
CA PRO A 39 -7.71 0.16 4.05
C PRO A 39 -7.75 -1.24 4.66
N GLY A 40 -8.63 -1.42 5.65
CA GLY A 40 -8.78 -2.68 6.39
C GLY A 40 -7.83 -2.84 7.59
N THR A 41 -6.95 -1.88 7.85
CA THR A 41 -6.15 -1.83 9.10
C THR A 41 -7.07 -1.55 10.28
N LYS A 42 -7.07 -2.43 11.30
CA LYS A 42 -7.78 -2.14 12.54
C LYS A 42 -6.98 -1.15 13.38
N PHE A 43 -7.62 -0.25 14.11
CA PHE A 43 -6.95 0.67 15.01
C PHE A 43 -7.88 1.18 16.11
N GLU A 44 -7.26 1.64 17.19
CA GLU A 44 -7.90 2.34 18.30
C GLU A 44 -6.95 3.41 18.83
N VAL A 45 -7.51 4.59 19.13
CA VAL A 45 -6.84 5.67 19.83
C VAL A 45 -7.38 5.70 21.24
N VAL A 46 -6.49 5.57 22.21
CA VAL A 46 -6.81 5.46 23.62
C VAL A 46 -6.24 6.68 24.34
N SER A 47 -7.05 7.35 25.15
CA SER A 47 -6.57 8.46 26.00
C SER A 47 -5.68 7.95 27.13
N LYS A 48 -5.06 8.87 27.87
CA LYS A 48 -4.23 8.54 29.04
C LYS A 48 -4.99 7.73 30.09
N GLU A 49 -6.29 7.96 30.21
CA GLU A 49 -7.20 7.31 31.17
C GLU A 49 -7.71 5.95 30.68
N GLY A 50 -7.36 5.53 29.46
CA GLY A 50 -7.78 4.24 28.91
C GLY A 50 -9.07 4.26 28.08
N TYR A 51 -9.66 5.44 27.83
CA TYR A 51 -10.88 5.55 27.03
C TYR A 51 -10.57 5.52 25.52
N ILE A 52 -11.39 4.80 24.76
CA ILE A 52 -11.29 4.79 23.29
C ILE A 52 -11.91 6.07 22.74
N GLN A 53 -11.08 6.90 22.12
CA GLN A 53 -11.45 8.21 21.54
C GLN A 53 -11.70 8.11 20.04
N MET A 54 -11.00 7.19 19.38
CA MET A 54 -11.15 6.91 17.95
C MET A 54 -10.97 5.41 17.71
N LYS A 55 -11.76 4.83 16.81
CA LYS A 55 -11.56 3.47 16.32
C LYS A 55 -12.06 3.31 14.89
N ASN A 56 -11.86 2.14 14.31
CA ASN A 56 -12.38 1.83 12.98
C ASN A 56 -13.86 2.17 12.81
N THR A 57 -14.17 2.89 11.74
CA THR A 57 -15.52 3.03 11.19
C THR A 57 -15.43 3.28 9.68
N ASN A 58 -16.55 3.07 9.00
CA ASN A 58 -16.68 3.35 7.57
C ASN A 58 -16.89 4.85 7.30
N ASN A 59 -17.28 5.61 8.33
CA ASN A 59 -17.50 7.04 8.21
C ASN A 59 -16.17 7.79 8.38
N PRO A 60 -15.83 8.71 7.47
CA PRO A 60 -14.70 9.61 7.63
C PRO A 60 -14.90 10.52 8.83
N TYR A 61 -13.88 10.63 9.66
CA TYR A 61 -13.85 11.59 10.75
C TYR A 61 -12.42 11.84 11.17
N LYS A 62 -12.22 12.94 11.91
CA LYS A 62 -10.93 13.41 12.37
C LYS A 62 -10.90 13.51 13.88
N LEU A 63 -9.72 13.33 14.45
CA LEU A 63 -9.42 13.54 15.86
C LEU A 63 -8.16 14.40 15.97
N GLU A 64 -8.28 15.52 16.67
CA GLU A 64 -7.17 16.38 17.06
C GLU A 64 -6.79 16.07 18.51
N ILE A 65 -5.51 15.90 18.77
CA ILE A 65 -4.99 15.57 20.09
C ILE A 65 -4.63 16.87 20.82
N GLU A 66 -5.47 17.25 21.78
CA GLU A 66 -5.31 18.50 22.52
C GLU A 66 -4.33 18.37 23.71
N ASN A 67 -4.17 17.14 24.22
CA ASN A 67 -3.39 16.84 25.41
C ASN A 67 -2.50 15.60 25.20
N GLU A 68 -1.41 15.51 25.95
CA GLU A 68 -0.48 14.37 25.89
C GLU A 68 -1.06 13.09 26.50
N GLY A 69 -0.40 11.96 26.19
CA GLY A 69 -0.70 10.65 26.81
C GLY A 69 -1.67 9.78 26.01
N PHE A 70 -2.05 10.21 24.80
CA PHE A 70 -2.82 9.40 23.89
C PHE A 70 -1.92 8.35 23.21
N LYS A 71 -2.49 7.17 22.95
CA LYS A 71 -1.82 6.08 22.25
C LYS A 71 -2.67 5.59 21.08
N LEU A 72 -2.05 5.49 19.90
CA LEU A 72 -2.64 4.83 18.75
C LEU A 72 -2.10 3.40 18.67
N TYR A 73 -3.00 2.42 18.66
CA TYR A 73 -2.69 1.04 18.33
C TYR A 73 -3.20 0.76 16.94
N ALA A 74 -2.33 0.34 16.03
CA ALA A 74 -2.69 -0.06 14.67
C ALA A 74 -2.38 -1.55 14.46
N TYR A 75 -3.30 -2.27 13.83
CA TYR A 75 -3.26 -3.71 13.60
C TYR A 75 -3.39 -3.96 12.08
N PRO A 76 -2.29 -3.85 11.32
CA PRO A 76 -2.34 -4.01 9.88
C PRO A 76 -2.56 -5.48 9.49
N ASN A 77 -3.31 -5.73 8.42
CA ASN A 77 -3.63 -7.11 8.00
C ASN A 77 -2.46 -7.88 7.38
N TYR A 78 -1.37 -7.20 7.05
CA TYR A 78 -0.20 -7.76 6.37
C TYR A 78 0.91 -8.18 7.34
N LYS A 79 0.76 -7.95 8.65
CA LYS A 79 1.66 -8.41 9.69
C LYS A 79 0.90 -8.82 10.94
N THR A 80 1.51 -9.66 11.78
CA THR A 80 0.91 -10.17 13.02
C THR A 80 1.05 -9.21 14.19
N GLU A 81 2.09 -8.39 14.17
CA GLU A 81 2.40 -7.43 15.23
C GLU A 81 1.63 -6.12 15.05
N LYS A 82 1.19 -5.55 16.17
CA LYS A 82 0.58 -4.21 16.20
C LYS A 82 1.66 -3.14 16.26
N ASP A 83 1.38 -1.99 15.64
CA ASP A 83 2.16 -0.78 15.83
C ASP A 83 1.58 0.06 16.96
N VAL A 84 2.44 0.68 17.75
CA VAL A 84 2.04 1.55 18.86
C VAL A 84 2.72 2.91 18.70
N TYR A 85 1.92 3.96 18.68
CA TYR A 85 2.39 5.34 18.60
C TYR A 85 1.93 6.12 19.83
N HIS A 86 2.84 6.89 20.41
CA HIS A 86 2.52 7.87 21.44
C HIS A 86 2.21 9.19 20.75
N LEU A 87 1.00 9.71 20.94
CA LEU A 87 0.54 10.91 20.27
C LEU A 87 0.77 12.11 21.20
N GLU A 88 1.47 13.12 20.69
CA GLU A 88 1.72 14.36 21.40
C GLU A 88 0.62 15.39 21.12
N LYS A 89 0.63 16.49 21.88
CA LYS A 89 -0.24 17.62 21.62
C LYS A 89 -0.03 18.12 20.18
N GLY A 90 -1.12 18.37 19.47
CA GLY A 90 -1.08 18.79 18.06
C GLY A 90 -1.03 17.62 17.07
N ALA A 91 -0.93 16.37 17.54
CA ALA A 91 -1.14 15.21 16.70
C ALA A 91 -2.55 15.22 16.07
N TYR A 92 -2.63 14.66 14.88
CA TYR A 92 -3.84 14.70 14.05
C TYR A 92 -4.09 13.34 13.43
N LEU A 93 -5.30 12.82 13.56
CA LEU A 93 -5.73 11.57 12.94
C LEU A 93 -6.96 11.80 12.06
N GLU A 94 -6.99 11.10 10.93
CA GLU A 94 -8.05 11.19 9.95
C GLU A 94 -8.33 9.83 9.34
N LEU A 95 -9.61 9.45 9.31
CA LEU A 95 -10.09 8.41 8.41
C LEU A 95 -10.49 9.03 7.09
N VAL A 96 -9.73 8.70 6.04
CA VAL A 96 -9.94 9.24 4.71
C VAL A 96 -10.64 8.18 3.85
N LEU A 97 -11.67 8.55 3.09
CA LEU A 97 -12.27 7.65 2.11
C LEU A 97 -11.22 7.23 1.07
N SER A 98 -11.05 5.93 0.87
CA SER A 98 -10.37 5.47 -0.33
C SER A 98 -11.25 5.84 -1.51
N LYS A 99 -10.80 6.78 -2.34
CA LYS A 99 -11.48 7.04 -3.61
C LYS A 99 -11.47 5.72 -4.39
N PRO A 100 -12.63 5.24 -4.89
CA PRO A 100 -12.62 4.12 -5.81
C PRO A 100 -11.65 4.50 -6.94
N TYR A 101 -10.79 3.56 -7.34
CA TYR A 101 -9.96 3.73 -8.51
C TYR A 101 -10.90 3.80 -9.71
N ASN A 102 -11.43 4.98 -9.98
CA ASN A 102 -12.03 5.27 -11.25
C ASN A 102 -10.90 5.04 -12.23
N ASN A 103 -11.09 4.10 -13.15
CA ASN A 103 -10.39 4.07 -14.42
C ASN A 103 -10.64 5.42 -15.09
N HIS A 104 -9.97 6.46 -14.64
CA HIS A 104 -9.50 7.47 -15.54
C HIS A 104 -8.71 6.65 -16.55
N LYS A 105 -9.32 6.44 -17.72
CA LYS A 105 -8.60 6.62 -18.97
C LYS A 105 -7.90 7.95 -18.82
N SER A 106 -6.77 7.96 -18.12
CA SER A 106 -5.81 9.01 -18.26
C SER A 106 -5.53 8.94 -19.74
N LYS A 107 -5.92 10.00 -20.45
CA LYS A 107 -5.10 10.43 -21.59
C LYS A 107 -3.68 10.18 -21.12
N ILE A 108 -2.96 9.36 -21.86
CA ILE A 108 -1.54 9.13 -21.68
C ILE A 108 -0.91 10.51 -21.72
N SER A 109 -0.90 11.21 -20.58
CA SER A 109 0.04 12.28 -20.37
C SER A 109 1.33 11.49 -20.35
N ASN A 110 2.22 11.89 -21.23
CA ASN A 110 3.61 11.51 -21.16
C ASN A 110 4.14 12.06 -19.83
N ASN A 111 3.75 11.43 -18.71
CA ASN A 111 4.46 11.50 -17.46
C ASN A 111 5.77 10.81 -17.77
N LYS A 112 6.71 11.62 -18.26
CA LYS A 112 8.13 11.35 -18.17
C LYS A 112 8.35 10.98 -16.71
N ASN A 113 8.39 9.68 -16.44
CA ASN A 113 8.83 9.15 -15.17
C ASN A 113 10.11 9.90 -14.86
N LYS A 114 10.07 10.70 -13.79
CA LYS A 114 11.22 11.44 -13.30
C LYS A 114 12.15 10.42 -12.65
N SER A 115 12.69 9.52 -13.46
CA SER A 115 13.74 8.59 -13.12
C SER A 115 15.00 9.17 -13.71
N THR A 116 15.84 9.71 -12.84
CA THR A 116 17.28 9.46 -12.76
C THR A 116 17.96 8.68 -13.90
N ASN A 117 17.81 8.99 -15.20
CA ASN A 117 18.47 8.34 -16.37
C ASN A 117 18.42 6.79 -16.44
N ILE A 118 17.80 6.10 -15.49
CA ILE A 118 17.81 4.64 -15.37
C ILE A 118 16.54 4.12 -16.03
N THR A 119 16.70 3.63 -17.26
CA THR A 119 15.63 2.94 -17.99
C THR A 119 15.69 1.44 -17.72
N ALA A 120 14.58 0.75 -17.96
CA ALA A 120 14.47 -0.70 -17.81
C ALA A 120 13.87 -1.35 -19.06
N LYS A 121 14.48 -2.44 -19.52
CA LYS A 121 13.88 -3.35 -20.51
C LYS A 121 12.96 -4.33 -19.78
N LYS A 122 11.68 -4.29 -20.12
CA LYS A 122 10.63 -5.13 -19.54
C LYS A 122 10.29 -6.31 -20.45
N THR A 123 10.22 -7.51 -19.88
CA THR A 123 9.71 -8.70 -20.55
C THR A 123 8.70 -9.38 -19.65
N VAL A 124 7.47 -9.56 -20.14
CA VAL A 124 6.39 -10.23 -19.43
C VAL A 124 5.98 -11.47 -20.22
N THR A 125 5.93 -12.61 -19.56
CA THR A 125 5.57 -13.90 -20.17
C THR A 125 4.47 -14.58 -19.37
N ASN A 126 3.71 -15.47 -19.99
CA ASN A 126 2.76 -16.30 -19.26
C ASN A 126 3.51 -17.33 -18.42
N SER A 127 3.02 -17.56 -17.21
CA SER A 127 3.53 -18.63 -16.34
C SER A 127 3.18 -19.99 -16.92
N LYS A 128 4.16 -20.88 -17.00
CA LYS A 128 3.96 -22.28 -17.38
C LYS A 128 3.36 -23.11 -16.24
N ASN A 129 3.67 -22.75 -15.00
CA ASN A 129 3.30 -23.52 -13.81
C ASN A 129 2.00 -23.02 -13.14
N LYS A 130 1.60 -21.76 -13.37
CA LYS A 130 0.43 -21.14 -12.76
C LYS A 130 -0.48 -20.53 -13.82
N LYS A 131 -1.54 -21.26 -14.20
CA LYS A 131 -2.52 -20.82 -15.20
C LYS A 131 -3.09 -19.43 -14.86
N GLY A 132 -3.14 -18.56 -15.86
CA GLY A 132 -3.63 -17.18 -15.71
C GLY A 132 -2.70 -16.25 -14.92
N ARG A 133 -1.45 -16.67 -14.66
CA ARG A 133 -0.42 -15.81 -14.07
C ARG A 133 0.65 -15.47 -15.09
N LYS A 134 1.36 -14.37 -14.82
CA LYS A 134 2.46 -13.85 -15.63
C LYS A 134 3.75 -13.80 -14.80
N ASN A 135 4.86 -13.95 -15.50
CA ASN A 135 6.22 -13.78 -15.02
C ASN A 135 6.80 -12.47 -15.56
N LEU A 136 7.78 -11.93 -14.85
CA LEU A 136 8.40 -10.64 -15.18
C LEU A 136 9.91 -10.77 -15.17
N VAL A 137 10.56 -10.17 -16.16
CA VAL A 137 11.99 -9.85 -16.15
C VAL A 137 12.13 -8.36 -16.42
N LEU A 138 12.80 -7.65 -15.52
CA LEU A 138 13.20 -6.25 -15.67
C LEU A 138 14.72 -6.19 -15.70
N LYS A 139 15.29 -5.63 -16.76
CA LYS A 139 16.73 -5.36 -16.88
C LYS A 139 16.96 -3.86 -16.92
N PHE A 140 17.51 -3.31 -15.85
CA PHE A 140 17.82 -1.90 -15.74
C PHE A 140 19.17 -1.59 -16.39
N THR A 141 19.30 -0.36 -16.91
CA THR A 141 20.52 0.15 -17.55
C THR A 141 21.71 0.26 -16.60
N ASN A 142 21.48 0.29 -15.29
CA ASN A 142 22.52 0.28 -14.27
C ASN A 142 22.99 -1.12 -13.86
N GLY A 143 22.62 -2.17 -14.60
CA GLY A 143 23.06 -3.54 -14.36
C GLY A 143 22.18 -4.34 -13.39
N ILE A 144 21.13 -3.75 -12.82
CA ILE A 144 20.16 -4.49 -12.00
C ILE A 144 19.30 -5.36 -12.91
N THR A 145 19.14 -6.64 -12.56
CA THR A 145 18.13 -7.52 -13.15
C THR A 145 17.20 -8.01 -12.06
N PHE A 146 15.90 -7.80 -12.22
CA PHE A 146 14.85 -8.34 -11.35
C PHE A 146 14.04 -9.38 -12.11
N LYS A 147 13.78 -10.52 -11.48
CA LYS A 147 12.93 -11.58 -12.02
C LYS A 147 11.84 -11.94 -11.01
N TYR A 148 10.63 -12.09 -11.51
CA TYR A 148 9.53 -12.74 -10.82
C TYR A 148 9.11 -13.97 -11.64
N THR A 149 9.30 -15.15 -11.07
CA THR A 149 8.96 -16.42 -11.70
C THR A 149 8.08 -17.22 -10.76
N ASP A 150 6.79 -17.34 -11.09
CA ASP A 150 5.83 -18.18 -10.38
C ASP A 150 5.72 -17.91 -8.87
N GLY A 151 5.95 -16.67 -8.44
CA GLY A 151 5.92 -16.26 -7.03
C GLY A 151 7.28 -16.23 -6.34
N LYS A 152 8.34 -16.68 -7.02
CA LYS A 152 9.73 -16.53 -6.57
C LYS A 152 10.34 -15.28 -7.18
N ILE A 153 11.21 -14.64 -6.41
CA ILE A 153 11.87 -13.40 -6.79
C ILE A 153 13.37 -13.62 -6.74
N GLU A 154 14.04 -13.14 -7.78
CA GLU A 154 15.49 -13.11 -7.89
C GLU A 154 15.90 -11.72 -8.33
N ALA A 155 16.98 -11.22 -7.76
CA ALA A 155 17.55 -9.96 -8.17
C ALA A 155 19.07 -10.04 -8.21
N THR A 156 19.67 -9.51 -9.27
CA THR A 156 21.12 -9.41 -9.43
C THR A 156 21.54 -8.00 -9.77
N LEU A 157 22.77 -7.64 -9.40
CA LEU A 157 23.50 -6.48 -9.89
C LEU A 157 24.77 -7.00 -10.57
N ASN A 158 24.90 -6.80 -11.88
CA ASN A 158 26.03 -7.32 -12.67
C ASN A 158 26.29 -8.81 -12.39
N ASP A 159 25.21 -9.61 -12.48
CA ASP A 159 25.19 -11.07 -12.27
C ASP A 159 25.56 -11.55 -10.86
N LYS A 160 25.65 -10.64 -9.87
CA LYS A 160 25.77 -10.99 -8.45
C LYS A 160 24.44 -10.79 -7.74
N ASP A 161 24.02 -11.77 -6.95
CA ASP A 161 22.79 -11.68 -6.19
C ASP A 161 22.78 -10.46 -5.25
N ILE A 162 21.65 -9.79 -5.17
CA ILE A 162 21.42 -8.67 -4.27
C ILE A 162 20.22 -8.94 -3.37
N TYR A 163 20.28 -8.36 -2.17
CA TYR A 163 19.23 -8.55 -1.17
C TYR A 163 17.91 -7.91 -1.63
N VAL A 164 16.83 -8.67 -1.47
CA VAL A 164 15.45 -8.23 -1.72
C VAL A 164 14.70 -8.24 -0.40
N GLU A 165 14.27 -7.07 0.04
CA GLU A 165 13.37 -6.95 1.18
C GLU A 165 11.93 -7.18 0.74
N GLY A 166 11.27 -8.12 1.43
CA GLY A 166 9.91 -8.54 1.11
C GLY A 166 9.84 -9.17 -0.28
N LYS A 167 9.26 -8.44 -1.25
CA LYS A 167 9.09 -8.94 -2.62
C LYS A 167 9.65 -8.03 -3.71
N TYR A 168 9.95 -6.80 -3.36
CA TYR A 168 9.81 -5.71 -4.31
C TYR A 168 10.76 -4.54 -4.05
N VAL A 169 11.53 -4.59 -2.96
CA VAL A 169 12.49 -3.55 -2.59
C VAL A 169 13.89 -4.16 -2.69
N LEU A 170 14.71 -3.63 -3.57
CA LEU A 170 16.05 -4.11 -3.86
C LEU A 170 17.05 -3.10 -3.29
N TYR A 171 17.95 -3.57 -2.44
CA TYR A 171 19.02 -2.75 -1.90
C TYR A 171 20.33 -3.07 -2.62
N CYS A 172 20.99 -2.03 -3.13
CA CYS A 172 22.28 -2.18 -3.78
C CYS A 172 23.15 -0.95 -3.56
N LYS A 173 24.45 -1.05 -3.89
CA LYS A 173 25.41 0.05 -3.73
C LYS A 173 25.05 1.31 -4.54
N LEU A 174 24.14 1.20 -5.51
CA LEU A 174 23.72 2.31 -6.37
C LEU A 174 22.47 3.04 -5.84
N GLY A 175 21.85 2.52 -4.78
CA GLY A 175 20.60 3.00 -4.20
C GLY A 175 19.53 1.91 -4.07
N VAL A 176 18.28 2.34 -3.91
CA VAL A 176 17.12 1.49 -3.66
C VAL A 176 16.20 1.45 -4.87
N ALA A 177 15.95 0.25 -5.41
CA ALA A 177 14.96 0.04 -6.46
C ALA A 177 13.66 -0.52 -5.86
N LYS A 178 12.53 0.14 -6.11
CA LYS A 178 11.19 -0.29 -5.68
C LYS A 178 10.40 -0.72 -6.91
N ILE A 179 9.94 -1.96 -6.95
CA ILE A 179 9.27 -2.58 -8.10
C ILE A 179 7.88 -3.02 -7.68
N SER A 180 6.85 -2.75 -8.48
CA SER A 180 5.51 -3.32 -8.28
C SER A 180 5.14 -4.14 -9.50
N PHE A 181 4.67 -5.37 -9.28
CA PHE A 181 4.25 -6.27 -10.34
C PHE A 181 2.94 -6.96 -9.98
N ASN A 182 1.95 -6.89 -10.87
CA ASN A 182 0.72 -7.64 -10.75
C ASN A 182 0.77 -8.90 -11.63
N PRO A 183 0.96 -10.10 -11.05
CA PRO A 183 1.07 -11.33 -11.82
C PRO A 183 -0.24 -11.77 -12.48
N LYS A 184 -1.39 -11.15 -12.22
CA LYS A 184 -2.65 -11.48 -12.93
C LYS A 184 -2.74 -10.81 -14.30
N ASN A 185 -2.34 -9.54 -14.41
CA ASN A 185 -2.50 -8.76 -15.63
C ASN A 185 -1.16 -8.35 -16.28
N GLY A 186 -0.05 -8.40 -15.56
CA GLY A 186 1.29 -8.04 -16.04
C GLY A 186 1.62 -6.56 -15.88
N GLU A 187 0.77 -5.78 -15.21
CA GLU A 187 1.07 -4.38 -14.90
C GLU A 187 2.32 -4.30 -14.02
N THR A 188 3.20 -3.36 -14.37
CA THR A 188 4.51 -3.22 -13.75
C THR A 188 4.86 -1.75 -13.59
N TRP A 189 5.32 -1.37 -12.40
CA TRP A 189 5.82 -0.04 -12.06
C TRP A 189 7.17 -0.16 -11.38
N TRP A 190 8.03 0.85 -11.51
CA TRP A 190 9.28 0.90 -10.78
C TRP A 190 9.69 2.34 -10.47
N VAL A 191 10.42 2.50 -9.38
CA VAL A 191 11.07 3.75 -8.96
C VAL A 191 12.49 3.41 -8.51
N PHE A 192 13.43 4.29 -8.82
CA PHE A 192 14.81 4.18 -8.36
C PHE A 192 15.19 5.42 -7.56
N ASP A 193 15.41 5.21 -6.26
CA ASP A 193 15.87 6.24 -5.33
C ASP A 193 17.39 6.07 -5.19
N LYS A 194 18.17 7.04 -5.70
CA LYS A 194 19.58 7.14 -5.33
C LYS A 194 19.61 7.56 -3.87
N ASP A 195 20.32 6.82 -3.03
CA ASP A 195 20.65 7.35 -1.71
C ASP A 195 21.42 8.65 -1.94
N LYS A 196 20.88 9.75 -1.38
CA LYS A 196 21.62 11.00 -1.32
C LYS A 196 22.70 10.80 -0.27
N GLU A 197 23.94 10.58 -0.72
CA GLU A 197 25.10 10.97 0.10
C GLU A 197 24.98 12.46 0.48
#